data_AF-A0ABD0MDW8-F1
#
_entry.id   AF-A0ABD0MDW8-F1
#
_cell.length_a   1.000
_cell.length_b   1.000
_cell.length_c   1.000
_cell.angle_alpha   90.00
_cell.angle_beta   90.00
_cell.angle_gamma   90.00
#
_symmetry.space_group_name_H-M   'P 1'
#
loop_
_entity.id
_entity.type
_entity.pdbx_description
1 polymer ?
#
loop_
_entity_poly.entity_id
_entity_poly.type
_entity_poly.pdbx_seq_one_letter_code
_entity_poly.pdbx_strand_id
1 'polypeptide(L)' 'MRTVRNQPRATREDLVNDLKAAGTIVTKKTVGNTLRREGLKSCRVRKVPLLKKAHVQAHLKFASEHLNDLEEN' A
#
# COMPACT_ATOMS: atom_id res chain seq x y z
N MET A 1 15.63 -4.31 -8.26
CA MET A 1 14.26 -4.59 -8.73
C MET A 1 13.26 -3.88 -7.83
N ARG A 2 12.26 -3.19 -8.39
CA ARG A 2 11.14 -2.67 -7.59
C ARG A 2 10.31 -3.85 -7.08
N THR A 3 10.30 -4.07 -5.78
CA THR A 3 9.45 -5.09 -5.17
C THR A 3 8.05 -4.55 -4.96
N VAL A 4 7.04 -5.26 -5.47
CA VAL A 4 5.61 -4.90 -5.36
C VAL A 4 5.19 -4.57 -3.92
N ARG A 5 5.82 -5.22 -2.94
CA ARG A 5 5.56 -5.00 -1.51
C ARG A 5 5.97 -3.61 -1.00
N ASN A 6 7.07 -3.07 -1.52
CA ASN A 6 7.59 -1.76 -1.11
C ASN A 6 6.92 -0.60 -1.88
N GLN A 7 6.32 -0.92 -3.03
CA GLN A 7 5.63 0.05 -3.88
C GLN A 7 4.21 -0.45 -4.18
N PRO A 8 3.28 -0.34 -3.22
CA PRO A 8 1.92 -0.85 -3.38
C PRO A 8 1.11 -0.13 -4.48
N ARG A 9 1.64 0.96 -5.04
CA ARG A 9 1.06 1.71 -6.16
C ARG A 9 1.55 1.25 -7.52
N ALA A 10 2.57 0.39 -7.58
CA ALA A 10 3.08 -0.14 -8.84
C ALA A 10 1.99 -0.99 -9.51
N THR A 11 1.75 -0.71 -10.78
CA THR A 11 0.75 -1.44 -11.56
C THR A 11 1.37 -2.65 -12.24
N ARG A 12 0.53 -3.56 -12.73
CA ARG A 12 0.98 -4.70 -13.55
C ARG A 12 1.69 -4.23 -14.83
N GLU A 13 1.37 -3.04 -15.34
CA GLU A 13 2.02 -2.48 -16.53
C GLU A 13 3.46 -2.03 -16.21
N ASP A 14 3.63 -1.35 -15.08
CA ASP A 14 4.94 -0.91 -14.61
C ASP A 14 5.89 -2.10 -14.43
N LEU A 15 5.38 -3.20 -13.89
CA LEU A 15 6.15 -4.44 -13.74
C LEU A 15 6.54 -5.08 -15.08
N VAL A 16 5.65 -5.04 -16.08
CA VAL A 16 5.98 -5.53 -17.43
C VAL A 16 7.08 -4.67 -18.05
N ASN A 17 7.01 -3.35 -17.90
CA ASN A 17 8.02 -2.43 -18.40
C ASN A 17 9.38 -2.64 -17.71
N ASP A 18 9.40 -2.80 -16.39
CA ASP A 18 10.61 -3.07 -15.61
C ASP A 18 11.26 -4.41 -16.04
N LEU A 19 10.46 -5.46 -16.24
CA LEU A 19 10.96 -6.76 -16.69
C LEU A 19 11.49 -6.71 -18.13
N LYS A 20 10.81 -5.97 -19.01
CA LYS A 20 11.26 -5.74 -20.39
C LYS A 20 12.58 -4.98 -20.42
N ALA A 21 12.76 -3.97 -19.55
CA ALA A 21 14.02 -3.25 -19.39
C ALA A 21 15.15 -4.16 -18.88
N ALA A 22 14.82 -5.17 -18.07
CA ALA A 22 15.75 -6.21 -17.64
C ALA A 22 15.98 -7.31 -18.70
N GLY A 23 15.45 -7.16 -19.92
CA GLY A 23 15.61 -8.13 -21.01
C GLY A 23 14.67 -9.33 -20.95
N THR A 24 13.71 -9.34 -20.02
CA THR A 24 12.73 -10.43 -19.89
C THR A 24 11.38 -10.00 -20.47
N ILE A 25 10.96 -10.65 -21.56
CA ILE A 25 9.66 -10.37 -22.18
C ILE A 25 8.59 -11.22 -21.49
N VAL A 26 7.74 -10.57 -20.71
CA VAL A 26 6.67 -11.23 -19.95
C VAL A 26 5.33 -10.59 -20.29
N THR A 27 4.30 -11.43 -20.47
CA THR A 27 2.94 -10.91 -20.68
C THR A 27 2.32 -10.42 -19.37
N LYS A 28 1.42 -9.45 -19.45
CA LYS A 28 0.66 -8.93 -18.31
C LYS A 28 -0.12 -10.02 -17.55
N LYS A 29 -0.59 -11.06 -18.25
CA LYS A 29 -1.28 -12.21 -17.66
C LYS A 29 -0.33 -13.05 -16.81
N THR A 30 0.89 -13.30 -17.30
CA THR A 30 1.92 -14.02 -16.54
C THR A 30 2.24 -13.29 -15.24
N VAL A 31 2.48 -11.97 -15.30
CA VAL A 31 2.71 -11.16 -14.09
C VAL A 31 1.53 -11.27 -13.13
N GLY A 32 0.28 -11.11 -13.61
CA GLY A 32 -0.91 -11.24 -12.77
C GLY A 32 -1.06 -12.61 -12.09
N ASN A 33 -0.75 -13.70 -12.81
CA ASN A 33 -0.78 -15.05 -12.27
C ASN A 33 0.30 -15.25 -11.19
N THR A 34 1.50 -14.73 -11.42
CA THR A 34 2.59 -14.78 -10.43
C THR A 34 2.20 -14.01 -9.17
N LEU A 35 1.70 -12.78 -9.29
CA LEU A 35 1.23 -12.00 -8.13
C LEU A 35 0.19 -12.76 -7.30
N ARG A 36 -0.75 -13.46 -7.95
CA ARG A 36 -1.77 -14.25 -7.26
C ARG A 36 -1.17 -15.48 -6.54
N ARG A 37 -0.19 -16.16 -7.15
CA ARG A 37 0.52 -17.30 -6.52
C ARG A 37 1.32 -16.87 -5.30
N GLU A 38 1.91 -15.69 -5.35
CA GLU A 38 2.62 -15.05 -4.22
C GLU A 38 1.67 -14.47 -3.15
N GLY A 39 0.34 -14.63 -3.30
CA GLY A 39 -0.65 -14.14 -2.34
C GLY A 39 -0.86 -12.61 -2.36
N LEU A 40 -0.33 -11.91 -3.37
CA LEU A 40 -0.51 -10.47 -3.52
C LEU A 40 -1.88 -10.18 -4.12
N LYS A 41 -2.78 -9.64 -3.30
CA LYS A 41 -4.13 -9.22 -3.73
C LYS A 41 -4.15 -7.79 -4.26
N SER A 42 -5.05 -7.53 -5.20
CA SER A 42 -5.36 -6.16 -5.60
C SER A 42 -6.03 -5.43 -4.43
N CYS A 43 -5.58 -4.20 -4.18
CA CYS A 43 -6.18 -3.32 -3.18
C CYS A 43 -6.81 -2.11 -3.87
N ARG A 44 -8.00 -1.72 -3.43
CA ARG A 44 -8.61 -0.45 -3.85
C ARG A 44 -7.93 0.69 -3.08
N VAL A 45 -7.60 1.77 -3.77
CA VAL A 45 -7.08 2.98 -3.11
C VAL A 45 -8.11 3.46 -2.08
N ARG A 46 -7.66 3.65 -0.83
CA ARG A 46 -8.51 4.22 0.22
C ARG A 46 -8.79 5.69 -0.13
N LYS A 47 -10.07 6.08 -0.14
CA LYS A 47 -10.52 7.46 -0.39
C LYS A 47 -10.54 8.34 0.87
N VAL A 48 -10.41 7.73 2.05
CA VAL A 48 -10.40 8.42 3.35
C VAL A 48 -9.16 9.30 3.49
N PRO A 49 -9.25 10.45 4.19
CA PRO A 49 -8.37 11.56 3.94
C PRO A 49 -6.93 11.26 4.35
N LEU A 50 -6.03 11.66 3.46
CA LEU A 50 -4.67 12.03 3.83
C LEU A 50 -4.81 13.19 4.81
N LEU A 51 -4.91 12.88 6.10
CA LEU A 51 -5.07 13.88 7.15
C LEU A 51 -3.97 14.93 6.99
N LYS A 52 -4.38 16.22 7.00
CA LYS A 52 -3.41 17.31 7.08
C LYS A 52 -2.61 17.14 8.38
N LYS A 53 -1.36 17.59 8.39
CA LYS A 53 -0.48 17.50 9.58
C LYS A 53 -1.16 18.03 10.86
N ALA A 54 -1.92 19.12 10.74
CA ALA A 54 -2.69 19.69 11.85
C ALA A 54 -3.74 18.72 12.42
N HIS A 55 -4.46 17.98 11.56
CA HIS A 55 -5.47 17.01 12.02
C HIS A 55 -4.80 15.82 12.70
N VAL A 56 -3.64 15.35 12.20
CA VAL A 56 -2.87 14.29 12.84
C VAL A 56 -2.45 14.70 14.25
N GLN A 57 -1.94 15.92 14.41
CA GLN A 57 -1.55 16.45 15.73
C GLN A 57 -2.74 16.57 16.67
N ALA A 58 -3.87 17.10 16.21
CA ALA A 58 -5.08 17.23 17.02
C ALA A 58 -5.63 15.86 17.46
N HIS A 59 -5.66 14.87 16.56
CA HIS A 59 -6.12 13.52 16.88
C HIS A 59 -5.19 12.81 17.87
N LEU A 60 -3.86 12.98 17.71
CA LEU A 60 -2.88 12.41 18.65
C LEU A 60 -3.01 13.03 20.05
N LYS A 61 -3.18 14.36 20.12
CA LYS A 61 -3.41 15.06 21.37
C LYS A 61 -4.68 14.56 22.07
N PHE A 62 -5.79 14.53 21.33
CA PHE A 62 -7.07 14.01 21.83
C PHE A 62 -6.95 12.57 22.34
N ALA A 63 -6.33 11.67 21.56
CA ALA A 63 -6.16 10.27 21.95
C ALA A 63 -5.28 10.11 23.21
N SER A 64 -4.27 10.96 23.39
CA SER A 64 -3.39 10.93 24.57
C SER A 64 -4.11 11.43 25.83
N GLU A 65 -4.93 12.47 25.69
CA GLU A 65 -5.71 13.05 26.80
C GLU A 65 -6.77 12.10 27.34
N HIS A 66 -7.37 11.27 26.47
CA HIS A 66 -8.46 10.35 26.82
C HIS A 66 -8.00 8.88 26.92
N LEU A 67 -6.68 8.63 27.01
CA LEU A 67 -6.14 7.27 27.09
C LEU A 67 -6.41 6.62 28.46
N ASN A 68 -6.49 7.43 29.51
CA ASN A 68 -6.64 6.98 30.90
C ASN A 68 -8.12 6.82 31.35
N ASP A 69 -9.06 7.45 30.63
CA ASP A 69 -10.50 7.28 30.89
C ASP A 69 -11.00 5.85 30.60
N LEU A 70 -10.14 5.00 30.03
CA LEU A 70 -10.39 3.59 29.74
C LEU A 70 -9.88 2.63 30.84
N GLU A 71 -9.05 3.09 31.79
CA GLU A 71 -8.51 2.24 32.88
C GLU A 71 -9.34 2.30 34.17
N GLU A 72 -10.27 3.26 34.31
CA GLU A 72 -11.16 3.40 35.49
C GLU A 72 -12.47 2.56 35.41
N ASN A 73 -12.58 1.58 34.51
CA ASN A 73 -13.71 0.64 34.43
C ASN A 73 -13.28 -0.83 34.57
#